data_AF-A0A972JHT2-F1
#
_entry.id   AF-A0A972JHT2-F1
#
_cell.length_a   1.000
_cell.length_b   1.000
_cell.length_c   1.000
_cell.angle_alpha   90.00
_cell.angle_beta   90.00
_cell.angle_gamma   90.00
#
_symmetry.space_group_name_H-M   'P 1'
#
loop_
_entity.id
_entity.type
_entity.pdbx_description
1 polymer ?
#
loop_
_entity_poly.entity_id
_entity_poly.type
_entity_poly.pdbx_seq_one_letter_code
_entity_poly.pdbx_strand_id
1 'polypeptide(L)'
;MKYQDSFKTMFGASTHDMAMILGVTDGQYSMFDCGKRNLPNEELALLGEMLAHMKKMPESGTLNGKHLIPFLKSELDRTERQYYLTIKKMAAAKKKVTATEKVRHLSSLILEMAERNDKRRQPILNPFHTQTKDYYWQKLEIDLLRLKLKLELLGEEKKILEARITAIQGSPEDGKA
;
A
#
# COMPACT_ATOMS: atom_id res chain seq x y z
N MET A 1 42.78 -2.64 6.87
CA MET A 1 42.14 -1.41 7.40
C MET A 1 40.65 -1.61 7.38
N LYS A 2 39.97 -1.52 8.54
CA LYS A 2 38.51 -1.60 8.62
C LYS A 2 37.98 -0.21 8.23
N TYR A 3 37.58 -0.01 6.98
CA TYR A 3 36.82 1.18 6.60
C TYR A 3 35.50 1.12 7.37
N GLN A 4 35.41 1.94 8.43
CA GLN A 4 34.35 1.85 9.44
C GLN A 4 33.01 2.44 8.99
N ASP A 5 32.96 3.04 7.80
CA ASP A 5 31.72 3.40 7.11
C ASP A 5 31.71 2.66 5.78
N SER A 6 30.84 1.67 5.64
CA SER A 6 30.59 1.05 4.33
C SER A 6 30.18 2.13 3.33
N PHE A 7 30.55 2.03 2.06
CA PHE A 7 30.09 3.01 1.07
C PHE A 7 28.56 3.08 1.00
N LYS A 8 27.89 1.98 1.37
CA LYS A 8 26.44 1.93 1.58
C LYS A 8 25.92 2.94 2.61
N THR A 9 26.65 3.21 3.69
CA THR A 9 26.25 4.22 4.69
C THR A 9 26.56 5.64 4.24
N MET A 10 27.61 5.85 3.44
CA MET A 10 27.93 7.18 2.89
C MET A 10 26.99 7.59 1.75
N PHE A 11 26.67 6.68 0.84
CA PHE A 11 25.83 6.96 -0.33
C PHE A 11 24.34 6.64 -0.10
N GLY A 12 23.99 5.88 0.94
CA GLY A 12 22.62 5.37 1.15
C GLY A 12 22.16 4.37 0.08
N ALA A 13 23.06 3.94 -0.80
CA ALA A 13 22.77 3.12 -1.98
C ALA A 13 23.13 1.65 -1.72
N SER A 14 22.39 0.71 -2.34
CA SER A 14 22.73 -0.71 -2.22
C SER A 14 23.98 -1.07 -3.02
N THR A 15 24.56 -2.24 -2.77
CA THR A 15 25.72 -2.74 -3.55
C THR A 15 25.41 -2.87 -5.03
N HIS A 16 24.16 -3.22 -5.35
CA HIS A 16 23.68 -3.33 -6.73
C HIS A 16 23.60 -1.96 -7.40
N ASP A 17 23.04 -0.97 -6.70
CA ASP A 17 22.93 0.40 -7.23
C ASP A 17 24.31 0.99 -7.50
N MET A 18 25.26 0.77 -6.59
CA MET A 18 26.63 1.25 -6.76
C MET A 18 27.38 0.53 -7.88
N ALA A 19 27.18 -0.78 -8.04
CA ALA A 19 27.75 -1.54 -9.14
C ALA A 19 27.22 -1.02 -10.49
N MET A 20 25.92 -0.76 -10.58
CA MET A 20 25.28 -0.18 -11.76
C MET A 20 25.81 1.22 -12.07
N ILE A 21 25.94 2.10 -11.07
CA ILE A 21 26.46 3.46 -11.22
C ILE A 21 27.90 3.46 -11.74
N LEU A 22 28.74 2.57 -11.22
CA LEU A 22 30.14 2.45 -11.59
C LEU A 22 30.36 1.60 -12.85
N GLY A 23 29.31 1.00 -13.42
CA GLY A 23 29.41 0.13 -14.59
C GLY A 23 30.13 -1.20 -14.34
N VAL A 24 30.19 -1.66 -13.09
CA VAL A 24 30.85 -2.91 -12.70
C VAL A 24 29.84 -3.98 -12.28
N THR A 25 30.29 -5.22 -12.15
CA THR A 25 29.43 -6.30 -11.65
C THR A 25 29.24 -6.19 -10.13
N ASP A 26 28.08 -6.64 -9.64
CA ASP A 26 27.75 -6.70 -8.20
C ASP A 26 28.84 -7.41 -7.39
N GLY A 27 29.42 -8.49 -7.95
CA GLY A 27 30.49 -9.25 -7.32
C GLY A 27 31.81 -8.48 -7.22
N GLN A 28 32.17 -7.72 -8.25
CA GLN A 28 33.35 -6.85 -8.22
C GLN A 28 33.19 -5.74 -7.19
N TYR A 29 32.02 -5.10 -7.15
CA TYR A 29 31.74 -4.06 -6.16
C TYR A 29 31.69 -4.63 -4.73
N SER A 30 31.06 -5.79 -4.53
CA SER A 30 31.02 -6.45 -3.22
C SER A 30 32.42 -6.83 -2.72
N MET A 31 33.30 -7.32 -3.60
CA MET A 31 34.69 -7.61 -3.24
C MET A 31 35.48 -6.34 -2.91
N PHE A 32 35.16 -5.22 -3.55
CA PHE A 32 35.72 -3.92 -3.22
C PHE A 32 35.22 -3.40 -1.87
N ASP A 33 33.91 -3.43 -1.63
CA ASP A 33 33.27 -2.96 -0.40
C ASP A 33 33.76 -3.76 0.83
N CYS A 34 34.04 -5.06 0.67
CA CYS A 34 34.65 -5.87 1.73
C CYS A 34 36.20 -5.83 1.76
N GLY A 35 36.83 -5.01 0.92
CA GLY A 35 38.28 -4.79 0.89
C GLY A 35 39.11 -5.96 0.37
N LYS A 36 38.50 -6.91 -0.33
CA LYS A 36 39.17 -8.09 -0.91
C LYS A 36 39.78 -7.86 -2.28
N ARG A 37 39.27 -6.87 -3.05
CA ARG A 37 39.77 -6.56 -4.40
C ARG A 37 39.58 -5.08 -4.72
N ASN A 38 40.55 -4.46 -5.38
CA ASN A 38 40.39 -3.10 -5.87
C ASN A 38 39.52 -3.05 -7.13
N LEU A 39 38.76 -1.96 -7.28
CA LEU A 39 38.12 -1.62 -8.55
C LEU A 39 39.18 -1.28 -9.61
N PRO A 40 38.86 -1.37 -10.90
CA PRO A 40 39.75 -0.87 -11.94
C PRO A 40 39.91 0.65 -11.81
N ASN A 41 41.02 1.16 -12.36
CA ASN A 41 41.47 2.53 -12.08
C ASN A 41 40.49 3.60 -12.55
N GLU A 42 39.76 3.34 -13.64
CA GLU A 42 38.78 4.27 -14.21
C GLU A 42 37.57 4.44 -13.29
N GLU A 43 37.04 3.35 -12.75
CA GLU A 43 35.90 3.34 -11.83
C GLU A 43 36.29 3.83 -10.44
N LEU A 44 37.55 3.63 -10.04
CA LEU A 44 38.09 4.19 -8.80
C LEU A 44 38.26 5.71 -8.90
N ALA A 45 38.67 6.23 -10.07
CA ALA A 45 38.70 7.67 -10.33
C ALA A 45 37.29 8.27 -10.31
N LEU A 46 36.33 7.62 -10.98
CA LEU A 46 34.93 8.01 -10.98
C LEU A 46 34.35 8.05 -9.55
N LEU A 47 34.60 7.01 -8.74
CA LEU A 47 34.20 6.97 -7.34
C LEU A 47 34.81 8.12 -6.54
N GLY A 48 36.09 8.44 -6.79
CA GLY A 48 36.76 9.57 -6.17
C GLY A 48 36.11 10.92 -6.50
N GLU A 49 35.73 11.13 -7.75
CA GLU A 49 34.99 12.32 -8.19
C GLU A 49 33.60 12.40 -7.55
N MET A 50 32.87 11.30 -7.46
CA MET A 50 31.56 11.23 -6.79
C MET A 50 31.66 11.60 -5.32
N LEU A 51 32.66 11.06 -4.60
CA LEU A 51 32.92 11.40 -3.20
C LEU A 51 33.30 12.87 -3.02
N ALA A 52 34.10 13.42 -3.93
CA ALA A 52 34.48 14.83 -3.91
C ALA A 52 33.27 15.75 -4.14
N HIS A 53 32.33 15.35 -4.99
CA HIS A 53 31.08 16.07 -5.20
C HIS A 53 30.13 15.96 -4.00
N MET A 54 30.00 14.79 -3.37
CA MET A 54 29.15 14.62 -2.19
C MET A 54 29.65 15.39 -0.98
N LYS A 55 30.97 15.45 -0.74
CA LYS A 55 31.53 16.28 0.33
C LYS A 55 31.31 17.79 0.13
N LYS A 56 31.05 18.21 -1.10
CA LYS A 56 30.73 19.60 -1.45
C LYS A 56 29.22 19.88 -1.43
N MET A 57 28.37 18.85 -1.31
CA MET A 57 26.95 19.06 -1.12
C MET A 57 26.70 19.54 0.32
N PRO A 58 25.97 20.65 0.52
CA PRO A 58 25.55 21.04 1.86
C PRO A 58 24.69 19.92 2.46
N GLU A 59 24.97 19.55 3.72
CA GLU A 59 24.26 18.48 4.46
C GLU A 59 22.73 18.71 4.54
N SER A 60 22.28 19.94 4.30
CA SER A 60 20.89 20.34 4.21
C SER A 60 20.49 20.68 2.78
N GLY A 61 20.59 19.72 1.87
CA GLY A 61 19.81 19.78 0.64
C GLY A 61 18.33 19.60 1.02
N THR A 62 17.58 20.69 1.20
CA THR A 62 16.13 20.64 1.15
C THR A 62 15.79 20.06 -0.22
N LEU A 63 15.55 18.74 -0.28
CA LEU A 63 15.14 18.04 -1.48
C LEU A 63 13.96 18.82 -2.01
N ASN A 64 14.18 19.53 -3.12
CA ASN A 64 13.19 20.42 -3.70
C ASN A 64 12.05 19.52 -4.18
N GLY A 65 11.06 19.29 -3.31
CA GLY A 65 10.07 18.22 -3.42
C GLY A 65 9.16 18.36 -4.63
N LYS A 66 9.37 19.38 -5.46
CA LYS A 66 8.72 19.60 -6.74
C LYS A 66 8.80 18.39 -7.67
N HIS A 67 9.89 17.61 -7.64
CA HIS A 67 10.00 16.36 -8.40
C HIS A 67 9.08 15.23 -7.87
N LEU A 68 8.66 15.29 -6.61
CA LEU A 68 7.71 14.35 -6.01
C LEU A 68 6.25 14.67 -6.38
N ILE A 69 5.94 15.89 -6.82
CA ILE A 69 4.58 16.29 -7.21
C ILE A 69 3.96 15.37 -8.28
N PRO A 70 4.62 15.07 -9.43
CA PRO A 70 4.04 14.18 -10.43
C PRO A 70 3.80 12.77 -9.88
N PHE A 71 4.70 12.27 -9.02
CA PHE A 71 4.53 10.98 -8.35
C PHE A 71 3.32 11.00 -7.40
N LEU A 72 3.21 12.01 -6.55
CA LEU A 72 2.08 12.18 -5.62
C LEU A 72 0.74 12.31 -6.34
N LYS A 73 0.69 13.02 -7.48
CA LYS A 73 -0.50 13.11 -8.33
C LYS A 73 -0.89 11.74 -8.90
N SER A 74 0.08 10.94 -9.36
CA SER A 74 -0.19 9.60 -9.87
C SER A 74 -0.75 8.66 -8.80
N GLU A 75 -0.26 8.77 -7.56
CA GLU A 75 -0.78 8.01 -6.42
C GLU A 75 -2.17 8.50 -5.99
N LEU A 76 -2.45 9.81 -6.10
CA LEU A 76 -3.79 10.35 -5.88
C LEU A 76 -4.80 9.79 -6.90
N ASP A 77 -4.48 9.81 -8.19
CA ASP A 77 -5.31 9.22 -9.24
C ASP A 77 -5.57 7.72 -9.01
N ARG A 78 -4.53 7.00 -8.58
CA ARG A 78 -4.64 5.58 -8.23
C ARG A 78 -5.58 5.38 -7.04
N THR A 79 -5.48 6.22 -6.02
CA THR A 79 -6.32 6.17 -4.81
C THR A 79 -7.78 6.45 -5.17
N GLU A 80 -8.07 7.45 -6.02
CA GLU A 80 -9.43 7.75 -6.48
C GLU A 80 -10.06 6.61 -7.27
N ARG A 81 -9.29 5.97 -8.16
CA ARG A 81 -9.76 4.77 -8.87
C ARG A 81 -10.11 3.66 -7.90
N GLN A 82 -9.26 3.41 -6.90
CA GLN A 82 -9.52 2.39 -5.88
C GLN A 82 -10.76 2.72 -5.03
N TYR A 83 -10.96 3.99 -4.70
CA TYR A 83 -12.13 4.48 -3.99
C TYR A 83 -13.42 4.17 -4.77
N TYR A 84 -13.46 4.54 -6.05
CA TYR A 84 -14.61 4.28 -6.91
C TYR A 84 -14.92 2.78 -7.07
N LEU A 85 -13.88 1.94 -7.26
CA LEU A 85 -14.06 0.49 -7.34
C LEU A 85 -14.57 -0.10 -6.01
N THR A 86 -14.12 0.43 -4.88
CA THR A 86 -14.54 0.00 -3.55
C THR A 86 -16.02 0.35 -3.31
N ILE A 87 -16.48 1.54 -3.75
CA ILE A 87 -17.90 1.91 -3.72
C ILE A 87 -18.76 0.92 -4.50
N LYS A 88 -18.36 0.57 -5.73
CA LYS A 88 -19.08 -0.41 -6.56
C LYS A 88 -19.19 -1.77 -5.86
N LYS A 89 -18.08 -2.24 -5.29
CA LYS A 89 -18.03 -3.50 -4.53
C LYS A 89 -18.94 -3.44 -3.30
N MET A 90 -18.94 -2.32 -2.59
CA MET A 90 -19.82 -2.11 -1.43
C MET A 90 -21.29 -2.13 -1.83
N ALA A 91 -21.67 -1.48 -2.94
CA ALA A 91 -23.05 -1.51 -3.44
C ALA A 91 -23.51 -2.92 -3.79
N ALA A 92 -22.64 -3.72 -4.43
CA ALA A 92 -22.92 -5.12 -4.71
C ALA A 92 -23.03 -5.97 -3.43
N ALA A 93 -22.14 -5.76 -2.46
CA ALA A 93 -22.19 -6.44 -1.16
C ALA A 93 -23.48 -6.11 -0.38
N LYS A 94 -23.89 -4.84 -0.34
CA LYS A 94 -25.16 -4.40 0.27
C LYS A 94 -26.38 -5.09 -0.35
N LYS A 95 -26.40 -5.24 -1.68
CA LYS A 95 -27.47 -5.98 -2.38
C LYS A 95 -27.50 -7.45 -1.96
N LYS A 96 -26.34 -8.08 -1.80
CA LYS A 96 -26.26 -9.48 -1.34
C LYS A 96 -26.74 -9.63 0.09
N VAL A 97 -26.30 -8.76 1.01
CA VAL A 97 -26.72 -8.77 2.42
C VAL A 97 -28.24 -8.63 2.53
N THR A 98 -28.83 -7.63 1.88
CA THR A 98 -30.29 -7.41 1.94
C THR A 98 -31.09 -8.56 1.31
N ALA A 99 -30.60 -9.17 0.23
CA ALA A 99 -31.22 -10.37 -0.34
C ALA A 99 -31.17 -11.55 0.65
N THR A 100 -30.03 -11.77 1.31
CA THR A 100 -29.89 -12.84 2.31
C THR A 100 -30.73 -12.61 3.56
N GLU A 101 -30.87 -11.36 4.01
CA GLU A 101 -31.75 -10.99 5.13
C GLU A 101 -33.21 -11.29 4.83
N LYS A 102 -33.68 -10.97 3.62
CA LYS A 102 -35.06 -11.29 3.19
C LYS A 102 -35.32 -12.80 3.20
N VAL A 103 -34.38 -13.58 2.66
CA VAL A 103 -34.49 -15.05 2.66
C VAL A 103 -34.48 -15.59 4.09
N ARG A 104 -33.65 -15.02 4.97
CA ARG A 104 -33.58 -15.39 6.38
C ARG A 104 -34.91 -15.12 7.08
N HIS A 105 -35.47 -13.92 6.91
CA HIS A 105 -36.75 -13.54 7.50
C HIS A 105 -37.90 -14.44 7.00
N LEU A 106 -37.91 -14.80 5.71
CA LEU A 106 -38.90 -15.74 5.19
C LEU A 106 -38.70 -17.14 5.79
N SER A 107 -37.46 -17.60 5.94
CA SER A 107 -37.18 -18.90 6.55
C SER A 107 -37.57 -18.97 8.03
N SER A 108 -37.38 -17.89 8.81
CA SER A 108 -37.80 -17.85 10.21
C SER A 108 -39.32 -17.84 10.33
N LEU A 109 -40.02 -17.06 9.50
CA LEU A 109 -41.49 -17.05 9.47
C LEU A 109 -42.06 -18.42 9.11
N ILE A 110 -41.47 -19.12 8.13
CA ILE A 110 -41.92 -20.47 7.74
C ILE A 110 -41.73 -21.46 8.90
N LEU A 111 -40.60 -21.37 9.63
CA LEU A 111 -40.37 -22.19 10.82
C LEU A 111 -41.40 -21.90 11.92
N GLU A 112 -41.63 -20.63 12.25
CA GLU A 112 -42.64 -20.22 13.25
C GLU A 112 -44.06 -20.66 12.85
N MET A 113 -44.42 -20.59 11.57
CA MET A 113 -45.71 -21.06 11.06
C MET A 113 -45.84 -22.58 11.11
N ALA A 114 -44.76 -23.31 10.84
CA ALA A 114 -44.73 -24.77 10.91
C ALA A 114 -44.82 -25.29 12.36
N GLU A 115 -44.29 -24.55 13.33
CA GLU A 115 -44.43 -24.86 14.76
C GLU A 115 -45.87 -24.68 15.26
N ARG A 116 -46.62 -23.72 14.70
CA ARG A 116 -48.02 -23.44 15.10
C ARG A 116 -49.05 -24.34 14.42
N ASN A 117 -48.80 -24.77 13.18
CA ASN A 117 -49.73 -25.57 12.39
C ASN A 117 -49.23 -27.02 12.27
N ASP A 118 -49.79 -27.91 13.09
CA ASP A 118 -49.82 -29.38 13.01
C ASP A 118 -48.58 -30.09 12.41
N LYS A 119 -47.98 -31.00 13.20
CA LYS A 119 -46.72 -31.74 12.96
C LYS A 119 -46.62 -32.48 11.62
N ARG A 120 -47.69 -32.52 10.82
CA ARG A 120 -47.80 -33.14 9.49
C ARG A 120 -47.28 -32.26 8.35
N ARG A 121 -47.10 -30.95 8.57
CA ARG A 121 -46.52 -30.01 7.59
C ARG A 121 -45.13 -29.55 8.02
N GLN A 122 -44.27 -30.46 8.46
CA GLN A 122 -42.86 -30.11 8.55
C GLN A 122 -42.37 -29.82 7.12
N PRO A 123 -42.01 -28.57 6.78
CA PRO A 123 -41.27 -28.36 5.56
C PRO A 123 -39.99 -29.18 5.68
N ILE A 124 -39.55 -29.80 4.58
CA ILE A 124 -38.21 -30.38 4.46
C ILE A 124 -37.20 -29.22 4.46
N LEU A 125 -37.16 -28.44 5.55
CA LEU A 125 -36.15 -27.45 5.82
C LEU A 125 -35.06 -28.19 6.55
N ASN A 126 -34.15 -28.75 5.75
CA ASN A 126 -33.01 -29.52 6.22
C ASN A 126 -32.26 -28.70 7.29
N PRO A 127 -32.14 -29.14 8.55
CA PRO A 127 -31.46 -28.39 9.62
C PRO A 127 -29.95 -28.21 9.35
N PHE A 128 -29.39 -28.96 8.41
CA PHE A 128 -28.04 -28.72 7.86
C PHE A 128 -27.91 -27.40 7.08
N HIS A 129 -29.02 -26.73 6.73
CA HIS A 129 -28.99 -25.45 6.02
C HIS A 129 -28.96 -24.21 6.91
N THR A 130 -29.32 -24.27 8.20
CA THR A 130 -29.37 -23.08 9.06
C THR A 130 -27.98 -22.66 9.53
N GLN A 131 -27.16 -23.60 10.00
CA GLN A 131 -25.79 -23.31 10.46
C GLN A 131 -24.86 -22.81 9.35
N THR A 132 -24.94 -23.38 8.14
CA THR A 132 -24.17 -22.92 6.97
C THR A 132 -24.61 -21.53 6.48
N LYS A 133 -25.88 -21.16 6.70
CA LYS A 133 -26.42 -19.84 6.30
C LYS A 133 -26.03 -18.74 7.27
N ASP A 134 -25.98 -19.03 8.57
CA ASP A 134 -25.53 -18.06 9.57
C ASP A 134 -24.05 -17.73 9.40
N TYR A 135 -23.18 -18.73 9.19
CA TYR A 135 -21.77 -18.50 8.87
C TYR A 135 -21.59 -17.69 7.57
N TYR A 136 -22.36 -18.03 6.53
CA TYR A 136 -22.32 -17.31 5.26
C TYR A 136 -22.77 -15.84 5.41
N TRP A 137 -23.78 -15.58 6.24
CA TRP A 137 -24.25 -14.23 6.51
C TRP A 137 -23.24 -13.42 7.31
N GLN A 138 -22.67 -13.98 8.39
CA GLN A 138 -21.60 -13.35 9.15
C GLN A 138 -20.40 -13.02 8.23
N LYS A 139 -20.05 -13.91 7.30
CA LYS A 139 -19.02 -13.65 6.31
C LYS A 139 -19.36 -12.45 5.41
N LEU A 140 -20.59 -12.36 4.92
CA LEU A 140 -21.03 -11.23 4.10
C LEU A 140 -21.02 -9.90 4.87
N GLU A 141 -21.40 -9.90 6.15
CA GLU A 141 -21.31 -8.72 7.01
C GLU A 141 -19.86 -8.29 7.26
N ILE A 142 -18.98 -9.24 7.58
CA ILE A 142 -17.55 -9.00 7.75
C ILE A 142 -16.95 -8.43 6.46
N ASP A 143 -17.31 -8.97 5.30
CA ASP A 143 -16.84 -8.47 4.01
C ASP A 143 -17.35 -7.04 3.74
N LEU A 144 -18.58 -6.73 4.13
CA LEU A 144 -19.13 -5.37 4.03
C LEU A 144 -18.44 -4.39 4.98
N LEU A 145 -18.14 -4.82 6.22
CA LEU A 145 -17.37 -4.03 7.18
C LEU A 145 -15.96 -3.77 6.67
N ARG A 146 -15.27 -4.77 6.13
CA ARG A 146 -13.94 -4.61 5.51
C ARG A 146 -13.95 -3.60 4.38
N LEU A 147 -14.99 -3.62 3.54
CA LEU A 147 -15.13 -2.65 2.44
C LEU A 147 -15.40 -1.23 2.94
N LYS A 148 -16.15 -1.05 4.04
CA LYS A 148 -16.34 0.25 4.71
C LYS A 148 -15.03 0.80 5.26
N LEU A 149 -14.31 -0.03 6.03
CA LEU A 149 -13.02 0.31 6.62
C LEU A 149 -11.99 0.68 5.55
N LYS A 150 -11.97 -0.07 4.44
CA LYS A 150 -11.12 0.26 3.28
C LYS A 150 -11.49 1.61 2.65
N LEU A 151 -12.77 1.96 2.60
CA LEU A 151 -13.22 3.23 2.04
C LEU A 151 -12.80 4.41 2.93
N GLU A 152 -12.91 4.27 4.25
CA GLU A 152 -12.42 5.25 5.22
C GLU A 152 -10.91 5.46 5.10
N LEU A 153 -10.15 4.37 5.02
CA LEU A 153 -8.69 4.41 4.87
C LEU A 153 -8.28 5.12 3.57
N LEU A 154 -8.90 4.78 2.43
CA LEU A 154 -8.65 5.47 1.15
C LEU A 154 -9.02 6.97 1.21
N GLY A 155 -10.02 7.32 2.01
CA GLY A 155 -10.41 8.72 2.25
C GLY A 155 -9.34 9.49 3.02
N GLU A 156 -8.75 8.88 4.06
CA GLU A 156 -7.65 9.48 4.81
C GLU A 156 -6.35 9.55 3.98
N GLU A 157 -6.04 8.50 3.21
CA GLU A 157 -4.91 8.51 2.27
C GLU A 157 -5.02 9.68 1.29
N LYS A 158 -6.20 9.90 0.71
CA LYS A 158 -6.44 11.03 -0.18
C LYS A 158 -6.15 12.37 0.51
N LYS A 159 -6.67 12.60 1.72
CA LYS A 159 -6.42 13.85 2.48
C LYS A 159 -4.94 14.07 2.74
N ILE A 160 -4.21 13.01 3.11
CA ILE A 160 -2.76 13.08 3.37
C ILE A 160 -2.00 13.43 2.10
N LEU A 161 -2.35 12.80 0.97
CA LEU A 161 -1.72 13.08 -0.32
C LEU A 161 -1.98 14.51 -0.78
N GLU A 162 -3.22 14.99 -0.66
CA GLU A 162 -3.60 16.38 -0.98
C GLU A 162 -2.85 17.38 -0.09
N ALA A 163 -2.82 17.15 1.23
CA ALA A 163 -2.08 17.98 2.18
C ALA A 163 -0.57 18.01 1.88
N ARG A 164 -0.01 16.89 1.40
CA ARG A 164 1.41 16.83 1.04
C ARG A 164 1.69 17.58 -0.26
N ILE A 165 0.80 17.49 -1.25
CA ILE A 165 0.91 18.25 -2.50
C ILE A 165 0.81 19.75 -2.22
N THR A 166 -0.16 20.19 -1.41
CA THR A 166 -0.32 21.60 -1.04
C THR A 166 0.83 22.13 -0.22
N ALA A 167 1.39 21.34 0.71
CA ALA A 167 2.59 21.73 1.45
C ALA A 167 3.80 21.95 0.53
N ILE A 168 3.98 21.09 -0.48
CA ILE A 168 5.10 21.20 -1.44
C ILE A 168 4.88 22.35 -2.43
N GLN A 169 3.62 22.63 -2.81
CA GLN A 169 3.26 23.74 -3.70
C GLN A 169 3.19 25.09 -2.97
N GLY A 170 2.90 25.06 -1.67
CA GLY A 170 2.67 26.22 -0.81
C GLY A 170 3.86 26.61 0.05
N SER A 171 4.97 25.85 0.06
CA SER A 171 6.25 26.35 0.57
C SER A 171 6.65 27.57 -0.27
N PRO A 172 6.50 28.80 0.27
CA PRO A 172 6.98 29.99 -0.39
C PRO A 172 8.49 29.90 -0.49
N GLU A 173 9.05 30.60 -1.46
CA GLU A 173 10.48 30.82 -1.54
C GLU A 173 10.99 31.43 -0.23
N ASP A 174 11.66 30.62 0.59
CA ASP A 174 12.48 31.14 1.66
C ASP A 174 13.68 31.87 1.03
N GLY A 175 13.64 33.20 1.12
CA GLY A 175 14.83 34.03 1.30
C GLY A 175 15.64 34.39 0.04
N LYS A 176 15.10 35.28 -0.79
CA LYS A 176 15.95 36.25 -1.52
C LYS A 176 15.41 37.67 -1.32
N ALA A 177 15.95 38.34 -0.31
CA ALA A 177 16.25 39.77 -0.31
C ALA A 177 17.35 40.01 0.74
#